data_AF-A0A2B7WTD1-F1
#
_entry.id   AF-A0A2B7WTD1-F1
#
_cell.length_a   1.000
_cell.length_b   1.000
_cell.length_c   1.000
_cell.angle_alpha   90.00
_cell.angle_beta   90.00
_cell.angle_gamma   90.00
#
_symmetry.space_group_name_H-M   'P 1'
#
loop_
_entity.id
_entity.type
_entity.pdbx_description
1 polymer ?
#
loop_
_entity_poly.entity_id
_entity_poly.type
_entity_poly.pdbx_seq_one_letter_code
_entity_poly.pdbx_strand_id
1 'polypeptide(L)'
;MGLLSKINIKGLVLDGMRQKYGPRSVVSTFIEIPVRFLQFVFGIAVIGLYAQDLDRARKAGKPMDSKWAYATVVGTLSSISALIYLILPFALPRPLTLLVRLHLPAFIHDTILSILFLTLFGIFGKMYIPEDDEKNKDVKRMKHAVWVVLACLAFWVGTMALNGVRWWKNRRGGDGGNADEGQFEKNQHQHHDEGEMREAA
;
A
#
# COMPACT_ATOMS: atom_id res chain seq x y z
N MET A 1 19.44 -14.55 41.05
CA MET A 1 19.47 -15.05 39.65
C MET A 1 18.06 -15.55 39.33
N GLY A 2 17.18 -14.72 38.75
CA GLY A 2 15.77 -15.15 38.57
C GLY A 2 14.70 -14.14 38.17
N LEU A 3 15.02 -12.85 37.96
CA LEU A 3 13.99 -11.85 37.60
C LEU A 3 14.01 -11.38 36.14
N LEU A 4 15.04 -11.73 35.36
CA LEU A 4 15.23 -11.20 34.00
C LEU A 4 14.88 -12.20 32.86
N SER A 5 14.36 -13.38 33.19
CA SER A 5 14.07 -14.45 32.21
C SER A 5 12.62 -14.43 31.66
N LYS A 6 11.81 -13.42 31.99
CA LYS A 6 10.39 -13.36 31.59
C LYS A 6 10.00 -12.10 30.82
N ILE A 7 10.95 -11.37 30.25
CA ILE A 7 10.60 -10.30 29.29
C ILE A 7 10.36 -10.97 27.94
N ASN A 8 9.13 -11.43 27.74
CA ASN A 8 8.68 -11.92 26.45
C ASN A 8 8.54 -10.71 25.53
N ILE A 9 9.58 -10.42 24.74
CA ILE A 9 9.64 -9.27 23.81
C ILE A 9 8.43 -9.25 22.88
N LYS A 10 7.89 -10.43 22.53
CA LYS A 10 6.64 -10.56 21.78
C LYS A 10 5.45 -9.99 22.55
N GLY A 11 5.35 -10.25 23.85
CA GLY A 11 4.30 -9.70 24.72
C GLY A 11 4.43 -8.18 24.85
N LEU A 12 5.64 -7.66 25.04
CA LEU A 12 5.85 -6.20 25.17
C LEU A 12 5.55 -5.44 23.87
N VAL A 13 5.95 -5.98 22.72
CA VAL A 13 5.64 -5.39 21.41
C VAL A 13 4.15 -5.55 21.08
N LEU A 14 3.55 -6.71 21.37
CA LEU A 14 2.14 -6.97 21.13
C LEU A 14 1.24 -6.13 22.04
N ASP A 15 1.60 -5.94 23.30
CA ASP A 15 0.86 -5.12 24.26
C ASP A 15 1.03 -3.63 23.97
N GLY A 16 2.23 -3.18 23.56
CA GLY A 16 2.44 -1.81 23.06
C GLY A 16 1.64 -1.51 21.78
N MET A 17 1.46 -2.51 20.91
CA MET A 17 0.57 -2.42 19.74
C MET A 17 -0.91 -2.59 20.09
N ARG A 18 -1.26 -3.23 21.21
CA ARG A 18 -2.64 -3.42 21.66
C ARG A 18 -3.17 -2.19 22.40
N GLN A 19 -2.31 -1.47 23.12
CA GLN A 19 -2.67 -0.31 23.92
C GLN A 19 -2.88 0.97 23.09
N LYS A 20 -2.22 1.10 21.93
CA LYS A 20 -2.30 2.31 21.08
C LYS A 20 -3.40 2.30 20.01
N TYR A 21 -4.05 1.17 19.77
CA TYR A 21 -4.91 0.99 18.60
C TYR A 21 -6.25 0.38 19.01
N GLY A 22 -7.36 1.09 18.75
CA GLY A 22 -8.70 0.52 18.89
C GLY A 22 -8.84 -0.73 18.01
N PRO A 23 -9.65 -1.74 18.40
CA PRO A 23 -9.73 -3.04 17.73
C PRO A 23 -10.05 -2.94 16.23
N ARG A 24 -10.76 -1.88 15.81
CA ARG A 24 -11.09 -1.59 14.41
C ARG A 24 -9.88 -1.14 13.57
N SER A 25 -8.92 -0.42 14.16
CA SER A 25 -7.73 0.08 13.48
C SER A 25 -6.72 -1.05 13.26
N VAL A 26 -6.55 -1.92 14.24
CA VAL A 26 -5.63 -3.07 14.16
C VAL A 26 -6.01 -3.99 13.00
N VAL A 27 -7.29 -4.37 12.88
CA VAL A 27 -7.77 -5.24 11.80
C VAL A 27 -7.55 -4.60 10.42
N SER A 28 -7.75 -3.29 10.28
CA SER A 28 -7.50 -2.56 9.03
C SER A 28 -6.03 -2.63 8.63
N THR A 29 -5.12 -2.42 9.58
CA THR A 29 -3.68 -2.49 9.34
C THR A 29 -3.22 -3.89 8.96
N PHE A 30 -3.76 -4.94 9.59
CA PHE A 30 -3.45 -6.33 9.24
C PHE A 30 -3.89 -6.74 7.83
N ILE A 31 -4.92 -6.08 7.27
CA ILE A 31 -5.37 -6.32 5.88
C ILE A 31 -4.57 -5.46 4.90
N GLU A 32 -4.26 -4.21 5.27
CA GLU A 32 -3.56 -3.27 4.39
C GLU A 32 -2.10 -3.67 4.14
N ILE A 33 -1.39 -4.20 5.14
CA ILE A 33 0.01 -4.61 5.00
C ILE A 33 0.19 -5.67 3.89
N PRO A 34 -0.53 -6.81 3.89
CA PRO A 34 -0.45 -7.79 2.81
C PRO A 34 -0.79 -7.20 1.44
N VAL A 35 -1.80 -6.32 1.36
CA VAL A 35 -2.19 -5.69 0.09
C VAL A 35 -1.08 -4.76 -0.43
N ARG A 36 -0.50 -3.92 0.43
CA ARG A 36 0.64 -3.05 0.05
C ARG A 36 1.88 -3.87 -0.32
N PHE A 37 2.12 -4.98 0.36
CA PHE A 37 3.20 -5.91 0.02
C PHE A 37 2.99 -6.55 -1.35
N LEU A 38 1.78 -7.00 -1.67
CA LEU A 38 1.46 -7.51 -2.99
C LEU A 38 1.61 -6.43 -4.07
N GLN A 39 1.14 -5.21 -3.83
CA GLN A 39 1.33 -4.08 -4.76
C GLN A 39 2.81 -3.81 -5.03
N PHE A 40 3.67 -3.89 -4.01
CA PHE A 40 5.12 -3.76 -4.16
C PHE A 40 5.71 -4.90 -5.02
N VAL A 41 5.35 -6.15 -4.72
CA VAL A 41 5.84 -7.33 -5.47
C VAL A 41 5.40 -7.24 -6.94
N PHE A 42 4.14 -6.89 -7.20
CA PHE A 42 3.64 -6.72 -8.57
C PHE A 42 4.29 -5.53 -9.29
N GLY A 43 4.57 -4.43 -8.59
CA GLY A 43 5.34 -3.32 -9.13
C GLY A 43 6.73 -3.75 -9.60
N ILE A 44 7.46 -4.50 -8.77
CA ILE A 44 8.78 -5.05 -9.14
C ILE A 44 8.66 -6.06 -10.29
N ALA A 45 7.63 -6.91 -10.28
CA ALA A 45 7.39 -7.84 -11.38
C ALA A 45 7.19 -7.10 -12.72
N VAL A 46 6.43 -6.01 -12.73
CA VAL A 46 6.27 -5.14 -13.91
C VAL A 46 7.62 -4.55 -14.33
N ILE A 47 8.41 -4.01 -13.40
CA ILE A 47 9.76 -3.51 -13.72
C ILE A 47 10.59 -4.61 -14.40
N GLY A 48 10.67 -5.81 -13.81
CA GLY A 48 11.44 -6.92 -14.37
C GLY A 48 10.93 -7.38 -15.74
N LEU A 49 9.61 -7.43 -15.92
CA LEU A 49 8.99 -7.88 -17.17
C LEU A 49 9.21 -6.91 -18.33
N TYR A 50 9.22 -5.60 -18.08
CA TYR A 50 9.31 -4.59 -19.14
C TYR A 50 10.71 -3.97 -19.29
N ALA A 51 11.51 -3.87 -18.22
CA ALA A 51 12.88 -3.34 -18.30
C ALA A 51 13.83 -4.27 -19.06
N GLN A 52 13.59 -5.58 -19.04
CA GLN A 52 14.37 -6.54 -19.84
C GLN A 52 14.25 -6.28 -21.35
N ASP A 53 13.08 -5.84 -21.82
CA ASP A 53 12.87 -5.58 -23.25
C ASP A 53 13.50 -4.24 -23.68
N LEU A 54 13.59 -3.26 -22.76
CA LEU A 54 14.41 -2.06 -22.93
C LEU A 54 15.90 -2.40 -23.03
N ASP A 55 16.40 -3.26 -22.13
CA ASP A 55 17.81 -3.65 -22.12
C ASP A 55 18.19 -4.47 -23.37
N ARG A 56 17.29 -5.33 -23.85
CA ARG A 56 17.42 -6.04 -25.13
C ARG A 56 17.48 -5.07 -26.31
N ALA A 57 16.59 -4.07 -26.37
CA ALA A 57 16.59 -3.06 -27.42
C ALA A 57 17.91 -2.25 -27.43
N ARG A 58 18.37 -1.84 -26.24
CA ARG A 58 19.65 -1.14 -26.07
C ARG A 58 20.83 -1.97 -26.57
N LYS A 59 20.90 -3.25 -26.17
CA LYS A 59 21.96 -4.18 -26.59
C LYS A 59 21.94 -4.46 -28.10
N ALA A 60 20.76 -4.45 -28.72
CA ALA A 60 20.60 -4.63 -30.16
C ALA A 60 20.83 -3.34 -30.98
N GLY A 61 21.20 -2.21 -30.33
CA GLY A 61 21.37 -0.92 -31.00
C GLY A 61 20.07 -0.35 -31.59
N LYS A 62 18.90 -0.83 -31.13
CA LYS A 62 17.60 -0.40 -31.62
C LYS A 62 17.09 0.79 -30.81
N PRO A 63 16.30 1.70 -31.41
CA PRO A 63 15.66 2.78 -30.67
C PRO A 63 14.75 2.22 -29.57
N MET A 64 14.73 2.93 -28.44
CA MET A 64 13.93 2.57 -27.28
C MET A 64 12.44 2.79 -27.55
N ASP A 65 11.64 1.73 -27.46
CA ASP A 65 10.20 1.83 -27.66
C ASP A 65 9.53 2.38 -26.38
N SER A 66 8.80 3.49 -26.56
CA SER A 66 8.24 4.31 -25.48
C SER A 66 7.24 3.56 -24.61
N LYS A 67 6.61 2.50 -25.11
CA LYS A 67 5.66 1.70 -24.33
C LYS A 67 6.32 0.93 -23.18
N TRP A 68 7.53 0.41 -23.41
CA TRP A 68 8.30 -0.31 -22.38
C TRP A 68 8.88 0.66 -21.35
N ALA A 69 9.28 1.85 -21.79
CA ALA A 69 9.72 2.92 -20.91
C ALA A 69 8.60 3.37 -19.98
N TYR A 70 7.40 3.61 -20.53
CA TYR A 70 6.20 3.93 -19.75
C TYR A 70 5.91 2.85 -18.70
N ALA A 71 5.89 1.57 -19.09
CA ALA A 71 5.66 0.45 -18.19
C ALA A 71 6.65 0.41 -17.01
N THR A 72 7.94 0.64 -17.31
CA THR A 72 9.01 0.63 -16.31
C THR A 72 8.87 1.79 -15.33
N VAL A 73 8.53 2.99 -15.81
CA VAL A 73 8.30 4.17 -14.96
C VAL A 73 7.08 3.97 -14.05
N VAL A 74 5.96 3.49 -14.60
CA VAL A 74 4.74 3.19 -13.82
C VAL A 74 5.03 2.14 -12.74
N GLY A 75 5.71 1.04 -13.10
CA GLY A 75 6.12 0.00 -12.15
C GLY A 75 7.03 0.53 -11.04
N THR A 76 7.95 1.45 -11.37
CA THR A 76 8.86 2.09 -10.41
C THR A 76 8.11 2.99 -9.44
N LEU A 77 7.27 3.89 -9.95
CA LEU A 77 6.43 4.77 -9.13
C LEU A 77 5.52 3.97 -8.19
N SER A 78 4.93 2.89 -8.71
CA SER A 78 4.09 1.97 -7.92
C SER A 78 4.88 1.28 -6.81
N SER A 79 6.06 0.75 -7.12
CA SER A 79 6.91 0.05 -6.16
C SER A 79 7.38 0.99 -5.06
N ILE A 80 7.85 2.19 -5.41
CA ILE A 80 8.28 3.21 -4.44
C ILE A 80 7.09 3.59 -3.56
N SER A 81 5.91 3.83 -4.14
CA SER A 81 4.70 4.18 -3.40
C SER A 81 4.29 3.09 -2.41
N ALA A 82 4.26 1.83 -2.85
CA ALA A 82 3.91 0.70 -2.02
C ALA A 82 4.93 0.50 -0.88
N LEU A 83 6.23 0.68 -1.16
CA LEU A 83 7.28 0.63 -0.16
C LEU A 83 7.15 1.74 0.88
N ILE A 84 6.84 2.97 0.46
CA ILE A 84 6.56 4.08 1.38
C ILE A 84 5.38 3.72 2.29
N TYR A 85 4.27 3.23 1.75
CA TYR A 85 3.11 2.82 2.55
C TYR A 85 3.39 1.63 3.48
N LEU A 86 4.34 0.76 3.14
CA LEU A 86 4.78 -0.35 4.01
C LEU A 86 5.65 0.13 5.18
N ILE A 87 6.54 1.09 4.95
CA ILE A 87 7.49 1.58 5.97
C ILE A 87 6.81 2.54 6.94
N LEU A 88 5.88 3.36 6.45
CA LEU A 88 5.23 4.41 7.22
C LEU A 88 4.56 3.95 8.55
N PRO A 89 3.87 2.80 8.64
CA PRO A 89 3.33 2.30 9.91
C PRO A 89 4.41 1.88 10.92
N PHE A 90 5.64 1.57 10.49
CA PHE A 90 6.76 1.28 11.38
C PHE A 90 7.51 2.54 11.81
N ALA A 91 7.54 3.57 10.97
CA ALA A 91 8.22 4.83 11.24
C ALA A 91 7.41 5.81 12.10
N LEU A 92 6.08 5.77 12.01
CA LEU A 92 5.20 6.68 12.75
C LEU A 92 4.60 6.02 14.00
N PRO A 93 4.54 6.74 15.15
CA PRO A 93 3.97 6.22 16.38
C PRO A 93 2.44 6.16 16.39
N ARG A 94 1.76 6.56 15.30
CA ARG A 94 0.30 6.60 15.12
C ARG A 94 -0.11 5.89 13.83
N PRO A 95 -1.22 5.11 13.82
CA PRO A 95 -1.74 4.49 12.60
C PRO A 95 -2.09 5.55 11.57
N LEU A 96 -1.67 5.34 10.32
CA LEU A 96 -2.06 6.19 9.20
C LEU A 96 -3.58 6.33 9.04
N THR A 97 -4.32 5.32 9.47
CA THR A 97 -5.78 5.22 9.44
C THR A 97 -6.48 6.25 10.34
N LEU A 98 -5.79 6.81 11.34
CA LEU A 98 -6.32 7.89 12.20
C LEU A 98 -6.05 9.29 11.64
N LEU A 99 -5.12 9.44 10.69
CA LEU A 99 -4.82 10.73 10.08
C LEU A 99 -5.85 11.03 8.99
N VAL A 100 -7.01 11.56 9.38
CA VAL A 100 -8.09 11.95 8.46
C VAL A 100 -7.59 12.90 7.37
N ARG A 101 -6.59 13.74 7.67
CA ARG A 101 -5.90 14.61 6.70
C ARG A 101 -5.17 13.86 5.58
N LEU A 102 -4.73 12.62 5.80
CA LEU A 102 -3.99 11.82 4.83
C LEU A 102 -4.89 10.95 3.94
N HIS A 103 -6.17 10.75 4.28
CA HIS A 103 -7.08 9.95 3.44
C HIS A 103 -7.31 10.57 2.06
N LEU A 104 -7.36 11.91 1.95
CA LEU A 104 -7.61 12.61 0.69
C LEU A 104 -6.38 12.54 -0.25
N PRO A 105 -5.15 12.86 0.20
CA PRO A 105 -3.94 12.61 -0.59
C PRO A 105 -3.75 11.14 -0.97
N ALA A 106 -4.01 10.19 -0.06
CA ALA A 106 -3.89 8.76 -0.34
C ALA A 106 -4.91 8.29 -1.40
N PHE A 107 -6.15 8.78 -1.34
CA PHE A 107 -7.17 8.50 -2.35
C PHE A 107 -6.77 9.03 -3.73
N ILE A 108 -6.30 10.28 -3.81
CA ILE A 108 -5.83 10.87 -5.08
C ILE A 108 -4.66 10.05 -5.64
N HIS A 109 -3.70 9.69 -4.78
CA HIS A 109 -2.53 8.90 -5.19
C HIS A 109 -2.90 7.51 -5.71
N ASP A 110 -3.75 6.77 -4.98
CA ASP A 110 -4.25 5.46 -5.42
C ASP A 110 -5.05 5.59 -6.74
N THR A 111 -5.76 6.70 -6.95
CA THR A 111 -6.49 7.00 -8.20
C THR A 111 -5.53 7.22 -9.37
N ILE A 112 -4.48 8.04 -9.18
CA ILE A 112 -3.46 8.28 -10.19
C ILE A 112 -2.82 6.96 -10.61
N LEU A 113 -2.36 6.15 -9.65
CA LEU A 113 -1.76 4.85 -9.98
C LEU A 113 -2.74 3.90 -10.66
N SER A 114 -4.01 3.89 -10.24
CA SER A 114 -5.05 3.11 -10.92
C SER A 114 -5.19 3.51 -12.39
N ILE A 115 -5.22 4.81 -12.70
CA ILE A 115 -5.31 5.30 -14.09
C ILE A 115 -4.05 4.91 -14.88
N LEU A 116 -2.86 5.07 -14.31
CA LEU A 116 -1.59 4.69 -14.95
C LEU A 116 -1.56 3.19 -15.28
N PHE A 117 -1.96 2.32 -14.35
CA PHE A 117 -2.06 0.89 -14.59
C PHE A 117 -3.18 0.52 -15.58
N LEU A 118 -4.29 1.25 -15.57
CA LEU A 118 -5.38 1.06 -16.54
C LEU A 118 -4.91 1.39 -17.96
N THR A 119 -4.20 2.51 -18.14
CA THR A 119 -3.59 2.86 -19.43
C THR A 119 -2.56 1.82 -19.86
N LEU A 120 -1.70 1.37 -18.93
CA LEU A 120 -0.71 0.32 -19.19
C LEU A 120 -1.39 -0.98 -19.64
N PHE A 121 -2.42 -1.41 -18.92
CA PHE A 121 -3.23 -2.57 -19.29
C PHE A 121 -3.91 -2.37 -20.64
N GLY A 122 -4.43 -1.17 -20.96
CA GLY A 122 -5.05 -0.88 -22.25
C GLY A 122 -4.08 -1.01 -23.43
N ILE A 123 -2.86 -0.47 -23.28
CA ILE A 123 -1.82 -0.53 -24.32
C ILE A 123 -1.40 -1.99 -24.57
N PHE A 124 -1.01 -2.71 -23.52
CA PHE A 124 -0.50 -4.07 -23.65
C PHE A 124 -1.62 -5.10 -23.87
N GLY A 125 -2.80 -4.87 -23.32
CA GLY A 125 -3.98 -5.70 -23.54
C GLY A 125 -4.42 -5.71 -24.99
N LYS A 126 -4.54 -4.53 -25.63
CA LYS A 126 -4.86 -4.45 -27.06
C LYS A 126 -3.81 -5.12 -27.95
N MET A 127 -2.53 -5.05 -27.56
CA MET A 127 -1.42 -5.60 -28.35
C MET A 127 -1.28 -7.11 -28.23
N TYR A 128 -1.50 -7.69 -27.05
CA TYR A 128 -1.13 -9.08 -26.77
C TYR A 128 -2.32 -10.02 -26.54
N ILE A 129 -3.51 -9.54 -26.16
CA ILE A 129 -4.69 -10.40 -25.97
C ILE A 129 -5.17 -11.02 -27.29
N PRO A 130 -5.32 -10.27 -28.40
CA PRO A 130 -5.84 -10.84 -29.64
C PRO A 130 -4.80 -11.58 -30.49
N GLU A 131 -3.51 -11.48 -30.17
CA GLU A 131 -2.42 -12.07 -30.96
C GLU A 131 -2.35 -13.59 -30.76
N ASP A 132 -2.13 -14.35 -31.83
CA ASP A 132 -1.94 -15.80 -31.77
C ASP A 132 -0.57 -16.14 -31.16
N ASP A 133 -0.57 -16.88 -30.03
CA ASP A 133 0.62 -17.19 -29.24
C ASP A 133 1.23 -18.57 -29.52
N GLU A 134 0.68 -19.34 -30.48
CA GLU A 134 1.15 -20.71 -30.75
C GLU A 134 2.62 -20.80 -31.18
N LYS A 135 3.16 -19.76 -31.83
CA LYS A 135 4.50 -19.82 -32.45
C LYS A 135 5.55 -18.93 -31.79
N ASN A 136 5.18 -18.01 -30.88
CA ASN A 136 6.12 -17.05 -30.31
C ASN A 136 6.11 -17.03 -28.78
N LYS A 137 7.20 -17.56 -28.19
CA LYS A 137 7.39 -17.62 -26.73
C LYS A 137 7.37 -16.23 -26.07
N ASP A 138 7.81 -15.19 -26.78
CA ASP A 138 7.81 -13.82 -26.25
C ASP A 138 6.39 -13.24 -26.14
N VAL A 139 5.49 -13.58 -27.08
CA VAL A 139 4.07 -13.18 -27.06
C VAL A 139 3.35 -13.88 -25.91
N LYS A 140 3.59 -15.19 -25.73
CA LYS A 140 3.03 -15.95 -24.60
C LYS A 140 3.47 -15.37 -23.25
N ARG A 141 4.75 -15.03 -23.10
CA ARG A 141 5.27 -14.34 -21.91
C ARG A 141 4.56 -13.01 -21.68
N MET A 142 4.36 -12.21 -22.72
CA MET A 142 3.69 -10.91 -22.60
C MET A 142 2.19 -11.01 -22.28
N LYS A 143 1.48 -12.06 -22.76
CA LYS A 143 0.11 -12.35 -22.31
C LYS A 143 0.05 -12.55 -20.79
N HIS A 144 0.98 -13.29 -20.21
CA HIS A 144 1.04 -13.47 -18.75
C HIS A 144 1.38 -12.15 -18.03
N ALA A 145 2.26 -11.33 -18.60
CA ALA A 145 2.57 -10.01 -18.05
C ALA A 145 1.32 -9.10 -18.00
N VAL A 146 0.47 -9.13 -19.03
CA VAL A 146 -0.79 -8.38 -19.05
C VAL A 146 -1.71 -8.78 -17.89
N TRP A 147 -1.81 -10.07 -17.56
CA TRP A 147 -2.57 -10.53 -16.40
C TRP A 147 -1.97 -10.05 -15.07
N VAL A 148 -0.65 -10.00 -14.96
CA VAL A 148 0.04 -9.45 -13.79
C VAL A 148 -0.25 -7.95 -13.64
N VAL A 149 -0.24 -7.19 -14.73
CA VAL A 149 -0.61 -5.76 -14.75
C VAL A 149 -2.07 -5.58 -14.32
N LEU A 150 -2.98 -6.43 -14.79
CA LEU A 150 -4.39 -6.39 -14.41
C LEU A 150 -4.61 -6.72 -12.93
N ALA A 151 -3.90 -7.70 -12.39
CA ALA A 151 -3.95 -8.02 -10.98
C ALA A 151 -3.46 -6.83 -10.13
N CYS A 152 -2.33 -6.22 -10.51
CA CYS A 152 -1.81 -5.02 -9.86
C CYS A 152 -2.82 -3.87 -9.90
N LEU A 153 -3.42 -3.63 -11.05
CA LEU A 153 -4.50 -2.64 -11.23
C LEU A 153 -5.65 -2.89 -10.26
N ALA A 154 -6.11 -4.14 -10.15
CA ALA A 154 -7.21 -4.49 -9.25
C ALA A 154 -6.88 -4.18 -7.78
N PHE A 155 -5.63 -4.40 -7.34
CA PHE A 155 -5.22 -4.02 -6.00
C PHE A 155 -5.23 -2.50 -5.80
N TRP A 156 -4.72 -1.71 -6.75
CA TRP A 156 -4.75 -0.23 -6.68
C TRP A 156 -6.17 0.33 -6.69
N VAL A 157 -7.06 -0.22 -7.52
CA VAL A 157 -8.49 0.15 -7.55
C VAL A 157 -9.18 -0.25 -6.24
N GLY A 158 -8.84 -1.40 -5.67
CA GLY A 158 -9.35 -1.84 -4.38
C GLY A 158 -8.97 -0.88 -3.25
N THR A 159 -7.69 -0.49 -3.16
CA THR A 159 -7.24 0.48 -2.15
C THR A 159 -7.84 1.86 -2.37
N MET A 160 -7.95 2.30 -3.63
CA MET A 160 -8.64 3.53 -4.02
C MET A 160 -10.09 3.53 -3.54
N ALA A 161 -10.85 2.46 -3.80
CA ALA A 161 -12.25 2.35 -3.41
C ALA A 161 -12.41 2.39 -1.88
N LEU A 162 -11.56 1.67 -1.14
CA LEU A 162 -11.59 1.68 0.33
C LEU A 162 -11.30 3.07 0.90
N ASN A 163 -10.27 3.75 0.38
CA ASN A 163 -9.91 5.10 0.81
C ASN A 163 -10.98 6.13 0.43
N GLY A 164 -11.61 5.98 -0.74
CA GLY A 164 -12.74 6.80 -1.17
C GLY A 164 -13.97 6.63 -0.29
N VAL A 165 -14.32 5.39 0.06
CA VAL A 165 -15.45 5.08 0.97
C VAL A 165 -15.19 5.65 2.38
N ARG A 166 -13.96 5.50 2.90
CA ARG A 166 -13.57 6.07 4.21
C ARG A 166 -13.70 7.58 4.23
N TRP A 167 -13.18 8.25 3.21
CA TRP A 167 -13.29 9.69 3.06
C TRP A 167 -14.74 10.16 2.94
N TRP A 168 -15.54 9.47 2.13
CA TRP A 168 -16.95 9.80 1.96
C TRP A 168 -17.73 9.64 3.27
N LYS A 169 -17.47 8.57 4.04
CA LYS A 169 -18.10 8.32 5.34
C LYS A 169 -17.72 9.40 6.35
N ASN A 170 -16.46 9.86 6.38
CA ASN A 170 -16.01 10.94 7.24
C ASN A 170 -16.67 12.29 6.89
N ARG A 171 -16.99 12.54 5.61
CA ARG A 171 -17.76 13.73 5.19
C ARG A 171 -19.23 13.70 5.60
N ARG A 172 -19.87 12.52 5.62
CA ARG A 172 -21.26 12.38 6.10
C ARG A 172 -21.38 12.35 7.63
N GLY A 173 -20.33 11.94 8.34
CA GLY A 173 -20.29 11.78 9.79
C GLY A 173 -19.60 12.95 10.51
N GLY A 174 -19.93 14.20 10.16
CA GLY A 174 -19.39 15.41 10.80
C GLY A 174 -19.62 15.56 12.31
N ASP A 175 -20.11 14.52 12.99
CA ASP A 175 -20.30 14.46 14.44
C ASP A 175 -19.48 13.31 15.11
N GLY A 176 -18.79 12.46 14.33
CA GLY A 176 -18.08 11.28 14.85
C GLY A 176 -16.55 11.34 14.80
N GLY A 177 -15.97 12.28 14.04
CA GLY A 177 -14.51 12.47 13.98
C GLY A 177 -13.94 13.18 15.21
N ASN A 178 -14.72 14.08 15.81
CA ASN A 178 -14.38 14.79 17.05
C ASN A 178 -14.49 13.88 18.28
N ALA A 179 -15.30 12.82 18.20
CA ALA A 179 -15.46 11.85 19.27
C ALA A 179 -14.22 10.94 19.40
N ASP A 180 -13.60 10.51 18.30
CA ASP A 180 -12.44 9.61 18.36
C ASP A 180 -11.15 10.37 18.77
N GLU A 181 -10.90 11.58 18.23
CA GLU A 181 -9.81 12.45 18.72
C GLU A 181 -10.01 12.83 20.19
N GLY A 182 -11.24 13.19 20.59
CA GLY A 182 -11.58 13.49 21.98
C GLY A 182 -11.45 12.30 22.91
N GLN A 183 -11.73 11.07 22.45
CA GLN A 183 -11.57 9.85 23.26
C GLN A 183 -10.09 9.48 23.44
N PHE A 184 -9.25 9.68 22.42
CA PHE A 184 -7.81 9.47 22.52
C PHE A 184 -7.13 10.50 23.43
N GLU A 185 -7.49 11.79 23.35
CA GLU A 185 -6.98 12.81 24.27
C GLU A 185 -7.44 12.56 25.72
N LYS A 186 -8.71 12.17 25.93
CA LYS A 186 -9.20 11.80 27.28
C LYS A 186 -8.44 10.61 27.86
N ASN A 187 -8.24 9.56 27.08
CA ASN A 187 -7.53 8.36 27.55
C ASN A 187 -6.04 8.66 27.82
N GLN A 188 -5.44 9.62 27.12
CA GLN A 188 -4.05 10.03 27.35
C GLN A 188 -3.90 10.88 28.61
N HIS A 189 -4.82 11.82 28.86
CA HIS A 189 -4.84 12.61 30.10
C HIS A 189 -5.13 11.74 31.32
N GLN A 190 -6.07 10.81 31.21
CA GLN A 190 -6.44 9.92 32.31
C GLN A 190 -5.30 8.97 32.72
N HIS A 191 -4.48 8.53 31.77
CA HIS A 191 -3.27 7.76 32.08
C HIS A 191 -2.12 8.59 32.63
N HIS A 192 -2.07 9.89 32.33
CA HIS A 192 -1.08 10.80 32.93
C HIS A 192 -1.40 11.06 34.41
N ASP A 193 -2.68 11.33 34.72
CA ASP A 193 -3.15 11.54 36.09
C ASP A 193 -3.04 10.27 36.95
N GLU A 194 -3.34 9.09 36.39
CA GLU A 194 -3.16 7.81 37.08
C GLU A 194 -1.68 7.48 37.35
N GLY A 195 -0.77 7.97 36.50
CA GLY A 195 0.67 7.85 36.70
C GLY A 195 1.16 8.71 37.86
N GLU A 196 0.74 9.98 37.90
CA GLU A 196 1.12 10.91 38.97
C GLU A 196 0.56 10.47 40.34
N MET A 197 -0.68 9.97 40.38
CA MET A 197 -1.30 9.47 41.62
C MET A 197 -0.60 8.23 42.19
N ARG A 198 0.11 7.46 41.36
CA ARG A 198 0.86 6.27 41.78
C ARG A 198 2.28 6.57 42.24
N GLU A 199 2.86 7.70 41.83
CA GLU A 199 4.15 8.18 42.33
C GLU A 199 4.00 9.01 43.61
N ALA A 200 2.81 9.53 43.89
CA ALA A 200 2.50 10.32 45.09
C ALA A 200 2.03 9.50 46.31
N ALA A 201 1.90 8.17 46.20
CA ALA A 201 1.43 7.25 47.26
C ALA A 201 2.52 6.28 47.71
#